data_AF-A0A1I5E112-F1
#
_entry.id   AF-A0A1I5E112-F1
#
_cell.length_a   1.000
_cell.length_b   1.000
_cell.length_c   1.000
_cell.angle_alpha   90.00
_cell.angle_beta   90.00
_cell.angle_gamma   90.00
#
_symmetry.space_group_name_H-M   'P 1'
#
loop_
_entity.id
_entity.type
_entity.pdbx_description
1 polymer ?
#
loop_
_entity_poly.entity_id
_entity_poly.type
_entity_poly.pdbx_seq_one_letter_code
_entity_poly.pdbx_strand_id
1 'polypeptide(L)'
;MADHWSENESLLDEGTRNKSRAIKTLMEEIEAVMFYEQRAAVTEDKDLKEIMIHNRNEEIEHACMTLEWLRRNMDGWDEELRTYLFSEGNILAVEEEAAHGNSDENNGGSLQIGSLK
;
A
#
# COMPACT_ATOMS: atom_id res chain seq x y z
N MET A 1 25.67 0.54 -12.67
CA MET A 1 24.56 1.14 -11.92
C MET A 1 23.33 0.90 -12.76
N ALA A 2 22.43 0.00 -12.35
CA ALA A 2 21.29 -0.39 -13.17
C ALA A 2 20.39 0.83 -13.41
N ASP A 3 19.96 1.03 -14.66
CA ASP A 3 19.05 2.10 -15.04
C ASP A 3 17.79 2.05 -14.16
N HIS A 4 17.41 3.20 -13.60
CA HIS A 4 16.22 3.35 -12.76
C HIS A 4 14.91 3.22 -13.54
N TRP A 5 14.99 3.11 -14.86
CA TRP A 5 13.85 3.11 -15.77
C TRP A 5 13.90 1.89 -16.68
N SER A 6 12.80 1.14 -16.76
CA SER A 6 12.66 0.03 -17.71
C SER A 6 12.44 0.51 -19.15
N GLU A 7 11.99 1.76 -19.31
CA GLU A 7 11.70 2.41 -20.58
C GLU A 7 12.49 3.72 -20.70
N ASN A 8 12.63 4.25 -21.91
CA ASN A 8 13.29 5.54 -22.10
C ASN A 8 12.56 6.64 -21.34
N GLU A 9 13.20 7.23 -20.34
CA GLU A 9 12.63 8.26 -19.46
C GLU A 9 12.04 9.44 -20.22
N SER A 10 12.62 9.83 -21.35
CA SER A 10 12.12 10.96 -22.17
C SER A 10 10.76 10.71 -22.80
N LEU A 11 10.31 9.45 -22.85
CA LEU A 11 8.98 9.06 -23.35
C LEU A 11 7.91 9.05 -22.24
N LEU A 12 8.31 9.18 -20.97
CA LEU A 12 7.40 9.13 -19.83
C LEU A 12 6.86 10.51 -19.50
N ASP A 13 5.55 10.60 -19.25
CA ASP A 13 4.95 11.82 -18.73
C ASP A 13 5.32 12.05 -17.24
N GLU A 14 5.09 13.27 -16.75
CA GLU A 14 5.47 13.64 -15.38
C GLU A 14 4.69 12.84 -14.32
N GLY A 15 3.44 12.48 -14.60
CA GLY A 15 2.63 11.66 -13.69
C GLY A 15 3.24 10.27 -13.49
N THR A 16 3.65 9.63 -14.58
CA THR A 16 4.30 8.32 -14.59
C THR A 16 5.63 8.39 -13.87
N ARG A 17 6.46 9.40 -14.15
CA ARG A 17 7.74 9.59 -13.47
C ARG A 17 7.57 9.77 -11.96
N ASN A 18 6.56 10.53 -11.52
CA ASN A 18 6.26 10.69 -10.09
C ASN A 18 5.80 9.39 -9.43
N LYS A 19 4.93 8.61 -10.08
CA LYS A 19 4.52 7.29 -9.59
C LYS A 19 5.70 6.34 -9.48
N SER A 20 6.58 6.30 -10.49
CA SER A 20 7.79 5.48 -10.46
C SER A 20 8.76 5.89 -9.35
N ARG A 21 8.94 7.19 -9.10
CA ARG A 21 9.72 7.69 -7.95
C ARG A 21 9.14 7.16 -6.63
N ALA A 22 7.84 7.33 -6.42
CA ALA A 22 7.18 6.86 -5.19
C ALA A 22 7.25 5.33 -5.03
N ILE A 23 7.04 4.55 -6.09
CA ILE A 23 7.18 3.09 -6.06
C ILE A 23 8.63 2.71 -5.72
N LYS A 24 9.62 3.35 -6.35
CA LYS A 24 11.03 3.06 -6.09
C LYS A 24 11.42 3.39 -4.65
N THR A 25 10.96 4.51 -4.12
CA THR A 25 11.12 4.86 -2.70
C THR A 25 10.50 3.78 -1.81
N LEU A 26 9.24 3.39 -2.03
CA LEU A 26 8.59 2.34 -1.24
C LEU A 26 9.38 1.01 -1.29
N MET A 27 9.90 0.62 -2.46
CA MET A 27 10.73 -0.58 -2.59
C MET A 27 12.02 -0.49 -1.76
N GLU A 28 12.69 0.66 -1.77
CA GLU A 28 13.93 0.89 -1.03
C GLU A 28 13.70 0.88 0.48
N GLU A 29 12.61 1.47 0.96
CA GLU A 29 12.27 1.44 2.39
C GLU A 29 11.97 0.01 2.87
N ILE A 30 11.19 -0.76 2.10
CA ILE A 30 10.91 -2.18 2.43
C ILE A 30 12.19 -3.01 2.42
N GLU A 31 13.10 -2.77 1.48
CA GLU A 31 14.40 -3.45 1.42
C GLU A 31 15.28 -3.08 2.64
N ALA A 32 15.27 -1.81 3.05
CA ALA A 32 15.96 -1.35 4.25
C ALA A 32 15.42 -2.02 5.52
N VAL A 33 14.09 -2.13 5.67
CA VAL A 33 13.46 -2.89 6.77
C VAL A 33 13.98 -4.33 6.82
N MET A 34 13.99 -5.02 5.67
CA MET A 34 14.50 -6.38 5.57
C MET A 34 15.98 -6.48 5.96
N PHE A 35 16.83 -5.57 5.46
CA PHE A 35 18.25 -5.57 5.79
C PHE A 35 18.51 -5.32 7.26
N TYR A 36 17.82 -4.34 7.86
CA TYR A 36 17.97 -4.04 9.27
C TYR A 36 17.46 -5.16 10.17
N GLU A 37 16.36 -5.82 9.81
CA GLU A 37 15.86 -7.01 10.51
C GLU A 37 16.94 -8.12 10.56
N GLN A 38 17.50 -8.48 9.40
CA GLN A 38 18.53 -9.52 9.32
C GLN A 38 19.79 -9.15 10.11
N ARG A 39 20.26 -7.90 9.99
CA ARG A 39 21.44 -7.41 10.71
C ARG A 39 21.23 -7.42 12.23
N ALA A 40 20.09 -6.93 12.69
CA ALA A 40 19.73 -6.91 14.11
C ALA A 40 19.58 -8.33 14.69
N ALA A 41 19.18 -9.31 13.89
CA ALA A 41 19.04 -10.70 14.30
C ALA A 41 20.40 -11.38 14.58
N VAL A 42 21.45 -11.02 13.82
CA VAL A 42 22.75 -11.74 13.87
C VAL A 42 23.88 -10.97 14.54
N THR A 43 23.75 -9.65 14.73
CA THR A 43 24.80 -8.85 15.37
C THR A 43 24.96 -9.22 16.86
N GLU A 44 26.21 -9.32 17.32
CA GLU A 44 26.56 -9.54 18.72
C GLU A 44 26.78 -8.22 19.50
N ASP A 45 26.97 -7.11 18.77
CA ASP A 45 27.11 -5.77 19.36
C ASP A 45 25.73 -5.20 19.71
N LYS A 46 25.53 -4.88 20.99
CA LYS A 46 24.25 -4.42 21.54
C LYS A 46 23.90 -3.00 21.10
N ASP A 47 24.86 -2.09 21.09
CA ASP A 47 24.63 -0.69 20.73
C ASP A 47 24.29 -0.61 19.24
N LEU A 48 24.99 -1.40 18.41
CA LEU A 48 24.66 -1.51 16.99
C LEU A 48 23.27 -2.12 16.77
N LYS A 49 22.89 -3.14 17.55
CA LYS A 49 21.55 -3.75 17.47
C LYS A 49 20.44 -2.74 17.72
N GLU A 50 20.60 -1.90 18.74
CA GLU A 50 19.64 -0.85 19.07
C GLU A 50 19.48 0.16 17.93
N ILE A 51 20.58 0.60 17.32
CA ILE A 51 20.57 1.48 16.14
C ILE A 51 19.83 0.82 14.96
N MET A 52 20.13 -0.44 14.65
CA MET A 52 19.49 -1.14 13.53
C MET A 52 17.98 -1.30 13.74
N ILE A 53 17.54 -1.60 14.96
CA ILE A 53 16.11 -1.71 15.31
C ILE A 53 15.42 -0.35 15.22
N HIS A 54 16.08 0.70 15.70
CA HIS A 54 15.56 2.07 15.61
C HIS A 54 15.35 2.46 14.14
N ASN A 55 16.40 2.37 13.32
CA ASN A 55 16.33 2.69 11.90
C ASN A 55 15.25 1.86 11.19
N ARG A 56 15.22 0.52 11.41
CA ARG A 56 14.19 -0.36 10.85
C ARG A 56 12.77 0.16 11.09
N ASN A 57 12.50 0.63 12.30
CA ASN A 57 11.16 1.10 12.66
C ASN A 57 10.83 2.44 11.99
N GLU A 58 11.80 3.34 11.81
CA GLU A 58 11.62 4.58 11.05
C GLU A 58 11.35 4.30 9.56
N GLU A 59 12.04 3.33 8.96
CA GLU A 59 11.77 2.99 7.55
C GLU A 59 10.35 2.43 7.32
N ILE A 60 9.75 1.78 8.33
CA ILE A 60 8.33 1.38 8.27
C ILE A 60 7.42 2.62 8.20
N GLU A 61 7.73 3.68 8.95
CA GLU A 61 7.00 4.95 8.86
C GLU A 61 7.16 5.56 7.45
N HIS A 62 8.39 5.62 6.93
CA HIS A 62 8.66 6.15 5.58
C HIS A 62 7.92 5.36 4.49
N ALA A 63 7.90 4.02 4.60
CA ALA A 63 7.14 3.15 3.72
C ALA A 63 5.63 3.45 3.78
N CYS A 64 5.05 3.57 4.98
CA CYS A 64 3.64 3.90 5.15
C CYS A 64 3.27 5.29 4.60
N MET A 65 4.12 6.30 4.80
CA MET A 65 3.91 7.65 4.25
C MET A 65 3.91 7.63 2.72
N THR A 66 4.83 6.90 2.12
CA THR A 66 4.95 6.77 0.66
C THR A 66 3.78 5.97 0.08
N LEU A 67 3.38 4.87 0.75
CA LEU A 67 2.21 4.07 0.38
C LEU A 67 0.92 4.90 0.39
N GLU A 68 0.75 5.79 1.37
CA GLU A 68 -0.40 6.70 1.42
C GLU A 68 -0.41 7.70 0.25
N TRP A 69 0.76 8.17 -0.20
CA TRP A 69 0.83 8.99 -1.41
C TRP A 69 0.41 8.19 -2.64
N LEU A 70 0.85 6.92 -2.77
CA LEU A 70 0.42 6.04 -3.87
C LEU A 70 -1.09 5.80 -3.84
N ARG A 71 -1.68 5.51 -2.68
CA ARG A 71 -3.13 5.37 -2.50
C ARG A 71 -3.92 6.57 -3.05
N ARG A 72 -3.40 7.78 -2.86
CA ARG A 72 -4.05 9.03 -3.31
C ARG A 72 -3.85 9.36 -4.79
N ASN A 73 -2.80 8.84 -5.43
CA ASN A 73 -2.33 9.35 -6.72
C ASN A 73 -2.22 8.27 -7.82
N MET A 74 -2.43 7.00 -7.50
CA MET A 74 -2.36 5.90 -8.45
C MET A 74 -3.59 5.01 -8.32
N ASP A 75 -4.41 5.02 -9.38
CA ASP A 75 -5.66 4.25 -9.45
C ASP A 75 -5.43 2.76 -9.13
N GLY A 76 -6.44 2.15 -8.51
CA GLY A 76 -6.39 0.76 -8.03
C GLY A 76 -5.88 0.64 -6.59
N TRP A 77 -4.89 1.42 -6.15
CA TRP A 77 -4.34 1.29 -4.79
C TRP A 77 -5.36 1.53 -3.69
N ASP A 78 -6.25 2.52 -3.81
CA ASP A 78 -7.26 2.79 -2.76
C ASP A 78 -8.25 1.64 -2.58
N GLU A 79 -8.70 1.03 -3.68
CA GLU A 79 -9.63 -0.09 -3.66
C GLU A 79 -8.98 -1.31 -2.98
N GLU A 80 -7.82 -1.73 -3.46
CA GLU A 80 -7.13 -2.91 -2.92
C GLU A 80 -6.73 -2.71 -1.45
N LEU A 81 -6.19 -1.54 -1.09
CA LEU A 81 -5.79 -1.28 0.30
C LEU A 81 -6.98 -1.30 1.27
N ARG A 82 -8.16 -0.83 0.87
CA ARG A 82 -9.38 -0.89 1.70
C ARG A 82 -9.93 -2.30 1.83
N THR A 83 -9.79 -3.12 0.80
CA THR A 83 -10.19 -4.53 0.83
C THR A 83 -9.37 -5.29 1.87
N TYR A 84 -8.03 -5.15 1.85
CA TYR A 84 -7.17 -6.04 2.64
C TYR A 84 -6.71 -5.47 3.98
N LEU A 85 -6.42 -4.17 4.10
CA LEU A 85 -5.83 -3.65 5.32
C LEU A 85 -6.85 -3.60 6.46
N PHE A 86 -6.34 -3.89 7.67
CA PHE A 86 -7.13 -3.92 8.91
C PHE A 86 -8.28 -4.95 8.89
N SER A 87 -8.21 -5.94 7.99
CA SER A 87 -9.05 -7.13 8.01
C SER A 87 -8.54 -8.15 9.03
N GLU A 88 -9.43 -9.01 9.51
CA GLU A 88 -9.10 -10.16 10.35
C GLU A 88 -9.39 -11.47 9.58
N GLY A 89 -8.75 -12.56 9.98
CA GLY A 89 -8.96 -13.88 9.37
C GLY A 89 -8.03 -14.16 8.20
N ASN A 90 -8.49 -15.00 7.27
CA ASN A 90 -7.68 -15.43 6.13
C ASN A 90 -7.72 -14.38 5.01
N ILE A 91 -6.56 -13.86 4.58
CA ILE A 91 -6.46 -12.82 3.55
C ILE A 91 -7.10 -13.24 2.21
N LEU A 92 -7.02 -14.52 1.83
CA LEU A 92 -7.65 -15.02 0.60
C LEU A 92 -9.18 -15.09 0.72
N ALA A 93 -9.71 -15.30 1.93
CA ALA A 93 -11.15 -15.27 2.15
C ALA A 93 -11.72 -13.84 2.05
N VAL A 94 -10.93 -12.82 2.41
CA VAL A 94 -11.32 -11.40 2.27
C VAL A 94 -11.57 -11.03 0.81
N GLU A 95 -10.80 -11.58 -0.13
CA GLU A 95 -11.00 -11.41 -1.57
C GLU A 95 -12.36 -11.99 -2.03
N GLU A 96 -12.70 -13.20 -1.57
CA GLU A 96 -13.99 -13.84 -1.87
C GLU A 96 -15.17 -13.03 -1.33
N GLU A 97 -15.07 -12.53 -0.10
CA GLU A 97 -16.11 -11.70 0.51
C GLU A 97 -16.31 -10.37 -0.24
N ALA A 98 -15.21 -9.70 -0.63
CA ALA A 98 -15.26 -8.46 -1.39
C ALA A 98 -15.89 -8.66 -2.79
N ALA A 99 -15.60 -9.79 -3.45
CA ALA A 99 -16.18 -10.12 -4.76
C ALA A 99 -17.70 -10.38 -4.69
N HIS A 100 -18.20 -10.91 -3.57
CA HIS A 100 -19.62 -11.25 -3.39
C HIS A 100 -20.47 -10.09 -2.81
N GLY A 101 -19.87 -9.17 -2.04
CA GLY A 101 -20.57 -8.06 -1.38
C GLY A 101 -21.13 -6.97 -2.31
N ASN A 102 -20.75 -6.95 -3.59
CA ASN A 102 -21.15 -5.89 -4.54
C ASN A 102 -22.47 -6.19 -5.29
N SER A 103 -23.25 -7.18 -4.85
CA SER A 103 -24.46 -7.65 -5.55
C SER A 103 -25.80 -7.29 -4.91
N ASP A 104 -25.83 -6.67 -3.71
CA ASP A 104 -27.07 -6.49 -2.94
C ASP A 104 -27.41 -5.06 -2.42
N GLU A 105 -26.87 -3.99 -3.03
CA GLU A 105 -27.33 -2.61 -2.74
C GLU A 105 -27.83 -1.86 -3.98
N ASN A 106 -28.97 -2.30 -4.55
CA ASN A 106 -29.79 -1.41 -5.38
C ASN A 106 -31.28 -1.78 -5.43
N ASN A 107 -31.89 -2.09 -4.28
CA ASN A 107 -33.34 -2.26 -4.23
C ASN A 107 -33.94 -1.85 -2.88
N GLY A 108 -34.22 -0.55 -2.70
CA GLY A 108 -34.95 -0.10 -1.52
C GLY A 108 -35.18 1.40 -1.43
N GLY A 109 -36.31 1.87 -1.98
CA GLY A 109 -36.94 3.08 -1.43
C GLY A 109 -37.50 4.11 -2.42
N SER A 110 -38.50 3.75 -3.21
CA SER A 110 -39.39 4.73 -3.84
C SER A 110 -40.81 4.18 -3.98
N LEU A 111 -41.45 3.87 -2.85
CA LEU A 111 -42.91 3.75 -2.80
C LEU A 111 -43.49 5.13 -2.50
N GLN A 112 -43.88 5.82 -3.58
CA GLN A 112 -44.67 7.05 -3.51
C GLN A 112 -46.03 6.76 -2.86
N ILE A 113 -46.13 7.00 -1.56
CA ILE A 113 -47.41 7.24 -0.88
C ILE A 113 -47.92 8.59 -1.39
N GLY A 114 -48.98 8.59 -2.20
CA GLY A 114 -49.55 9.84 -2.69
C GLY A 114 -50.67 9.72 -3.69
N SER A 115 -51.81 9.14 -3.31
CA SER A 115 -53.11 9.52 -3.88
C SER A 115 -54.24 9.21 -2.91
N LEU A 116 -54.46 10.15 -1.99
CA LEU A 116 -55.79 10.41 -1.43
C LEU A 116 -56.56 11.29 -2.42
N LYS A 117 -57.70 10.80 -2.90
CA LYS A 117 -58.93 11.57 -3.15
C LYS A 117 -60.13 10.67 -2.92
#